data_AF-A0A1F8VEP0-F1
#
_entry.id   AF-A0A1F8VEP0-F1
#
_cell.length_a   1.000
_cell.length_b   1.000
_cell.length_c   1.000
_cell.angle_alpha   90.00
_cell.angle_beta   90.00
_cell.angle_gamma   90.00
#
_symmetry.space_group_name_H-M   'P 1'
#
loop_
_entity.id
_entity.type
_entity.pdbx_description
1 polymer ?
#
loop_
_entity_poly.entity_id
_entity_poly.type
_entity_poly.pdbx_seq_one_letter_code
_entity_poly.pdbx_strand_id
1 'polypeptide(L)'
;MASIKKDVKEVLILDHGGHALSFIPEQILRQYKVVGVEKTTRGLINLKAQGFPPLPLIGVAHCAAKRILESPLIAEAVIAKLLPLISIKDKNLVCGIVGYGAIGKAITAKLLSMQHKVIVYDNDPNQFRIAKDIRGMTVTNELSALVASADYIFGCTGRDITTSIDSFRLSSKNKTLISCSSEDIEFSSLIWLAAQQQRNGKAAINPLADVEYHTDMGGTIRILKGGFPANFDGSGESVPANDIQLTRALGLGGVLQAARFFQRPDIVNSSGVYALDANMQKLIVNEWLKYQPSHRFPKDVIDQFQDVQWIEAHSGGTPESGAVFLQPTPYRAVFV
;
A
#
# COMPACT_ATOMS: atom_id res chain seq x y z
N MET A 1 -3.29 28.32 23.02
CA MET A 1 -3.89 26.97 23.12
C MET A 1 -5.37 27.10 22.84
N ALA A 2 -5.86 26.50 21.75
CA ALA A 2 -7.27 26.58 21.37
C ALA A 2 -8.13 25.93 22.48
N SER A 3 -9.17 26.63 22.94
CA SER A 3 -10.08 26.09 23.94
C SER A 3 -10.81 24.88 23.35
N ILE A 4 -10.45 23.70 23.82
CA ILE A 4 -11.09 22.46 23.40
C ILE A 4 -12.54 22.46 23.92
N LYS A 5 -13.51 22.16 23.05
CA LYS A 5 -14.95 22.17 23.39
C LYS A 5 -15.24 21.14 24.48
N LYS A 6 -15.91 21.57 25.56
CA LYS A 6 -16.24 20.75 26.75
C LYS A 6 -17.15 19.53 26.49
N ASP A 7 -17.70 19.39 25.28
CA ASP A 7 -18.72 18.37 24.97
C ASP A 7 -18.19 17.16 24.18
N VAL A 8 -16.92 17.15 23.77
CA VAL A 8 -16.33 16.00 23.06
C VAL A 8 -15.94 14.91 24.06
N LYS A 9 -16.36 13.66 23.81
CA LYS A 9 -16.00 12.49 24.65
C LYS A 9 -15.24 11.40 23.87
N GLU A 10 -15.36 11.42 22.55
CA GLU A 10 -14.92 10.36 21.65
C GLU A 10 -14.18 10.99 20.47
N VAL A 11 -13.04 10.42 20.11
CA VAL A 11 -12.18 10.89 19.02
C VAL A 11 -11.86 9.72 18.10
N LEU A 12 -12.24 9.83 16.84
CA LEU A 12 -11.83 8.89 15.80
C LEU A 12 -10.65 9.48 15.04
N ILE A 13 -9.60 8.70 14.85
CA ILE A 13 -8.44 9.09 14.05
C ILE A 13 -8.44 8.24 12.78
N LEU A 14 -8.72 8.88 11.64
CA LEU A 14 -8.63 8.26 10.32
C LEU A 14 -7.28 8.60 9.70
N ASP A 15 -6.41 7.61 9.59
CA ASP A 15 -5.02 7.80 9.19
C ASP A 15 -4.68 7.13 7.85
N HIS A 16 -3.64 7.64 7.23
CA HIS A 16 -3.06 7.15 5.99
C HIS A 16 -1.54 7.29 6.08
N GLY A 17 -0.85 6.22 6.45
CA GLY A 17 0.61 6.20 6.62
C GLY A 17 1.05 6.12 8.09
N GLY A 18 0.10 6.14 9.03
CA GLY A 18 0.32 5.93 10.46
C GLY A 18 0.84 7.16 11.20
N HIS A 19 0.99 8.31 10.53
CA HIS A 19 1.60 9.50 11.13
C HIS A 19 0.74 10.12 12.23
N ALA A 20 -0.57 10.24 12.02
CA ALA A 20 -1.47 10.81 13.02
C ALA A 20 -1.59 9.90 14.26
N LEU A 21 -1.62 8.58 14.03
CA LEU A 21 -1.71 7.56 15.07
C LEU A 21 -0.40 7.39 15.86
N SER A 22 0.76 7.61 15.21
CA SER A 22 2.08 7.57 15.83
C SER A 22 2.33 8.75 16.77
N PHE A 23 1.78 9.92 16.47
CA PHE A 23 2.09 11.17 17.18
C PHE A 23 0.88 11.75 17.94
N ILE A 24 -0.03 10.88 18.40
CA ILE A 24 -1.18 11.31 19.21
C ILE A 24 -0.67 11.93 20.51
N PRO A 25 -1.04 13.18 20.84
CA PRO A 25 -0.68 13.78 22.11
C PRO A 25 -1.27 12.98 23.27
N GLU A 26 -0.48 12.72 24.31
CA GLU A 26 -0.91 11.97 25.50
C GLU A 26 -2.17 12.57 26.15
N GLN A 27 -2.31 13.89 26.10
CA GLN A 27 -3.49 14.61 26.58
C GLN A 27 -4.79 14.15 25.90
N ILE A 28 -4.74 13.83 24.59
CA ILE A 28 -5.90 13.30 23.86
C ILE A 28 -6.25 11.91 24.37
N LEU A 29 -5.27 11.04 24.57
CA LEU A 29 -5.48 9.67 25.05
C LEU A 29 -6.04 9.63 26.48
N ARG A 30 -5.64 10.58 27.33
CA ARG A 30 -6.13 10.68 28.71
C ARG A 30 -7.54 11.27 28.82
N GLN A 31 -7.91 12.17 27.90
CA GLN A 31 -9.15 12.93 27.98
C GLN A 31 -10.31 12.28 27.20
N TYR A 32 -10.02 11.57 26.12
CA TYR A 32 -11.03 11.04 25.21
C TYR A 32 -10.91 9.52 25.06
N LYS A 33 -12.03 8.89 24.76
CA LYS A 33 -12.00 7.55 24.14
C LYS A 33 -11.50 7.72 22.71
N VAL A 34 -10.47 6.97 22.32
CA VAL A 34 -9.88 7.08 20.99
C VAL A 34 -9.96 5.74 20.26
N VAL A 35 -10.39 5.78 19.00
CA VAL A 35 -10.34 4.63 18.09
C VAL A 35 -9.60 5.06 16.82
N GLY A 36 -8.62 4.26 16.41
CA GLY A 36 -7.84 4.49 15.19
C GLY A 36 -8.37 3.69 14.01
N VAL A 37 -8.23 4.23 12.80
CA VAL A 37 -8.48 3.53 11.53
C VAL A 37 -7.28 3.79 10.61
N GLU A 38 -6.51 2.74 10.29
CA GLU A 38 -5.36 2.85 9.39
C GLU A 38 -5.65 2.22 8.02
N LYS A 39 -5.45 3.01 6.96
CA LYS A 39 -5.81 2.64 5.57
C LYS A 39 -4.67 2.04 4.77
N THR A 40 -3.42 2.14 5.20
CA THR A 40 -2.23 1.71 4.46
C THR A 40 -1.41 0.67 5.20
N THR A 41 -0.82 -0.25 4.45
CA THR A 41 0.09 -1.27 5.01
C THR A 41 1.31 -0.60 5.63
N ARG A 42 1.79 0.50 5.03
CA ARG A 42 2.86 1.35 5.57
C ARG A 42 2.53 1.83 6.97
N GLY A 43 1.35 2.40 7.19
CA GLY A 43 0.98 2.91 8.51
C GLY A 43 0.98 1.82 9.57
N LEU A 44 0.44 0.64 9.26
CA LEU A 44 0.51 -0.50 10.18
C LEU A 44 1.95 -0.97 10.45
N ILE A 45 2.83 -0.94 9.45
CA ILE A 45 4.26 -1.25 9.63
C ILE A 45 4.93 -0.23 10.55
N ASN A 46 4.69 1.07 10.32
CA ASN A 46 5.25 2.16 11.12
C ASN A 46 4.78 2.08 12.57
N LEU A 47 3.48 1.89 12.79
CA LEU A 47 2.89 1.72 14.12
C LEU A 47 3.45 0.49 14.82
N LYS A 48 3.59 -0.64 14.11
CA LYS A 48 4.20 -1.85 14.69
C LYS A 48 5.66 -1.61 15.11
N ALA A 49 6.44 -0.90 14.29
CA ALA A 49 7.85 -0.61 14.56
C ALA A 49 8.04 0.32 15.77
N GLN A 50 7.10 1.23 16.00
CA GLN A 50 7.11 2.16 17.15
C GLN A 50 6.42 1.58 18.40
N GLY A 51 5.78 0.41 18.27
CA GLY A 51 4.82 -0.11 19.24
C GLY A 51 3.43 0.47 18.97
N PHE A 52 2.42 -0.40 18.88
CA PHE A 52 1.06 0.05 18.62
C PHE A 52 0.59 0.99 19.75
N PRO A 53 -0.16 2.05 19.41
CA PRO A 53 -0.72 2.96 20.42
C PRO A 53 -1.69 2.20 21.34
N PRO A 54 -1.88 2.64 22.59
CA PRO A 54 -2.71 1.97 23.58
C PRO A 54 -4.21 2.23 23.35
N LEU A 55 -4.69 1.92 22.15
CA LEU A 55 -6.05 2.14 21.69
C LEU A 55 -6.45 1.04 20.69
N PRO A 56 -7.76 0.83 20.46
CA PRO A 56 -8.21 -0.06 19.40
C PRO A 56 -7.93 0.55 18.01
N LEU A 57 -7.29 -0.23 17.15
CA LEU A 57 -6.93 0.16 15.79
C LEU A 57 -7.61 -0.75 14.77
N ILE A 58 -8.42 -0.20 13.88
CA ILE A 58 -9.04 -0.95 12.78
C ILE A 58 -8.09 -0.92 11.58
N GLY A 59 -7.61 -2.10 11.18
CA GLY A 59 -6.66 -2.28 10.08
C GLY A 59 -7.36 -2.47 8.73
N VAL A 60 -7.79 -1.37 8.10
CA VAL A 60 -8.39 -1.41 6.75
C VAL A 60 -7.36 -1.89 5.70
N ALA A 61 -6.10 -1.51 5.89
CA ALA A 61 -4.98 -1.87 5.02
C ALA A 61 -4.86 -3.38 4.72
N HIS A 62 -5.16 -4.23 5.70
CA HIS A 62 -4.96 -5.68 5.62
C HIS A 62 -6.24 -6.46 5.36
N CYS A 63 -7.36 -5.78 5.09
CA CYS A 63 -8.61 -6.47 4.80
C CYS A 63 -8.52 -7.23 3.46
N ALA A 64 -9.26 -8.32 3.33
CA ALA A 64 -9.24 -9.18 2.16
C ALA A 64 -9.58 -8.38 0.88
N ALA A 65 -10.63 -7.55 0.93
CA ALA A 65 -11.09 -6.76 -0.22
C ALA A 65 -9.98 -5.85 -0.78
N LYS A 66 -9.27 -5.13 0.08
CA LYS A 66 -8.15 -4.28 -0.32
C LYS A 66 -6.98 -5.08 -0.90
N ARG A 67 -6.59 -6.17 -0.24
CA ARG A 67 -5.44 -6.96 -0.70
C ARG A 67 -5.70 -7.64 -2.04
N ILE A 68 -6.92 -8.12 -2.26
CA ILE A 68 -7.23 -9.02 -3.38
C ILE A 68 -7.85 -8.26 -4.56
N LEU A 69 -8.73 -7.29 -4.30
CA LEU A 69 -9.45 -6.58 -5.36
C LEU A 69 -8.84 -5.21 -5.69
N GLU A 70 -8.30 -4.47 -4.72
CA GLU A 70 -7.66 -3.16 -5.01
C GLU A 70 -6.28 -3.31 -5.66
N SER A 71 -5.46 -4.27 -5.21
CA SER A 71 -4.08 -4.41 -5.71
C SER A 71 -3.97 -4.53 -7.24
N PRO A 72 -4.81 -5.32 -7.94
CA PRO A 72 -4.83 -5.33 -9.40
C PRO A 72 -5.14 -3.97 -10.04
N LEU A 73 -6.05 -3.19 -9.45
CA LEU A 73 -6.42 -1.85 -9.95
C LEU A 73 -5.26 -0.86 -9.80
N ILE A 74 -4.53 -0.94 -8.69
CA ILE A 74 -3.31 -0.15 -8.46
C ILE A 74 -2.25 -0.53 -9.49
N ALA A 75 -2.05 -1.82 -9.75
CA ALA A 75 -1.08 -2.28 -10.75
C ALA A 75 -1.43 -1.79 -12.16
N GLU A 76 -2.71 -1.83 -12.54
CA GLU A 76 -3.18 -1.28 -13.81
C GLU A 76 -2.92 0.23 -13.90
N ALA A 77 -3.23 0.99 -12.85
CA ALA A 77 -3.01 2.43 -12.82
C ALA A 77 -1.50 2.77 -12.89
N VAL A 78 -0.66 2.09 -12.13
CA VAL A 78 0.81 2.24 -12.19
C VAL A 78 1.32 2.02 -13.61
N ILE A 79 0.98 0.89 -14.22
CA ILE A 79 1.47 0.55 -15.57
C ILE A 79 0.93 1.54 -16.60
N ALA A 80 -0.36 1.89 -16.55
CA ALA A 80 -0.95 2.87 -17.46
C ALA A 80 -0.25 4.24 -17.40
N LYS A 81 0.12 4.70 -16.20
CA LYS A 81 0.82 5.97 -15.99
C LYS A 81 2.32 5.89 -16.32
N LEU A 82 2.91 4.70 -16.31
CA LEU A 82 4.31 4.46 -16.70
C LEU A 82 4.51 4.34 -18.21
N LEU A 83 3.55 3.78 -18.94
CA LEU A 83 3.67 3.57 -20.39
C LEU A 83 4.10 4.82 -21.21
N PRO A 84 3.68 6.05 -20.87
CA PRO A 84 4.17 7.26 -21.55
C PRO A 84 5.59 7.69 -21.14
N LEU A 85 6.07 7.25 -19.97
CA LEU A 85 7.33 7.71 -19.36
C LEU A 85 8.52 6.80 -19.69
N ILE A 86 8.24 5.51 -19.93
CA ILE A 86 9.26 4.49 -20.15
C ILE A 86 8.88 3.57 -21.31
N SER A 87 9.89 3.12 -22.06
CA SER A 87 9.75 2.15 -23.15
C SER A 87 9.65 0.73 -22.62
N ILE A 88 8.69 0.46 -21.75
CA ILE A 88 8.46 -0.89 -21.23
C ILE A 88 7.84 -1.82 -22.30
N LYS A 89 7.62 -1.38 -23.54
CA LYS A 89 7.06 -2.24 -24.60
C LYS A 89 8.09 -3.20 -25.22
N ASP A 90 9.38 -3.01 -24.96
CA ASP A 90 10.41 -3.91 -25.45
C ASP A 90 10.41 -5.22 -24.63
N LYS A 91 10.16 -6.33 -25.32
CA LYS A 91 10.03 -7.68 -24.72
C LYS A 91 11.36 -8.24 -24.23
N ASN A 92 12.48 -7.64 -24.61
CA ASN A 92 13.81 -8.08 -24.17
C ASN A 92 14.20 -7.54 -22.79
N LEU A 93 13.43 -6.59 -22.24
CA LEU A 93 13.73 -5.97 -20.95
C LEU A 93 13.30 -6.86 -19.78
N VAL A 94 14.12 -6.86 -18.74
CA VAL A 94 13.92 -7.62 -17.51
C VAL A 94 13.37 -6.70 -16.43
N CYS A 95 12.23 -7.07 -15.85
CA CYS A 95 11.60 -6.33 -14.76
C CYS A 95 11.90 -7.01 -13.42
N GLY A 96 12.57 -6.31 -12.52
CA GLY A 96 12.77 -6.71 -11.13
C GLY A 96 11.63 -6.23 -10.25
N ILE A 97 11.10 -7.10 -9.40
CA ILE A 97 10.08 -6.79 -8.38
C ILE A 97 10.71 -7.01 -7.02
N VAL A 98 10.72 -5.98 -6.17
CA VAL A 98 11.24 -6.05 -4.82
C VAL A 98 10.07 -5.95 -3.85
N GLY A 99 9.77 -7.05 -3.17
CA GLY A 99 8.56 -7.23 -2.36
C GLY A 99 7.45 -7.91 -3.16
N TYR A 100 7.11 -9.14 -2.78
CA TYR A 100 6.08 -9.99 -3.37
C TYR A 100 4.81 -10.05 -2.49
N GLY A 101 4.46 -8.91 -1.90
CA GLY A 101 3.16 -8.69 -1.25
C GLY A 101 2.01 -8.52 -2.25
N ALA A 102 0.90 -7.95 -1.80
CA ALA A 102 -0.30 -7.82 -2.63
C ALA A 102 -0.07 -6.97 -3.91
N ILE A 103 0.57 -5.80 -3.78
CA ILE A 103 0.95 -4.95 -4.92
C ILE A 103 2.00 -5.64 -5.80
N GLY A 104 3.06 -6.21 -5.21
CA GLY A 104 4.10 -6.92 -5.95
C GLY A 104 3.58 -8.06 -6.81
N LYS A 105 2.66 -8.87 -6.26
CA LYS A 105 1.95 -9.93 -7.01
C LYS A 105 1.13 -9.36 -8.16
N ALA A 106 0.39 -8.27 -7.94
CA ALA A 106 -0.42 -7.63 -8.96
C ALA A 106 0.43 -7.03 -10.10
N ILE A 107 1.51 -6.32 -9.78
CA ILE A 107 2.46 -5.77 -10.77
C ILE A 107 3.11 -6.92 -11.56
N THR A 108 3.54 -7.98 -10.88
CA THR A 108 4.12 -9.16 -11.52
C THR A 108 3.16 -9.80 -12.51
N ALA A 109 1.92 -10.06 -12.09
CA ALA A 109 0.89 -10.62 -12.97
C ALA A 109 0.64 -9.74 -14.20
N LYS A 110 0.62 -8.41 -14.02
CA LYS A 110 0.45 -7.46 -15.12
C LYS A 110 1.61 -7.51 -16.10
N LEU A 111 2.86 -7.50 -15.62
CA LEU A 111 4.05 -7.56 -16.47
C LEU A 111 4.17 -8.90 -17.21
N LEU A 112 3.84 -10.01 -16.57
CA LEU A 112 3.79 -11.33 -17.22
C LEU A 112 2.71 -11.39 -18.30
N SER A 113 1.54 -10.77 -18.08
CA SER A 113 0.48 -10.67 -19.11
C SER A 113 0.93 -9.87 -20.34
N MET A 114 1.89 -8.95 -20.16
CA MET A 114 2.54 -8.19 -21.21
C MET A 114 3.76 -8.91 -21.82
N GLN A 115 4.01 -10.16 -21.43
CA GLN A 115 5.10 -11.02 -21.91
C GLN A 115 6.51 -10.58 -21.50
N HIS A 116 6.66 -9.82 -20.41
CA HIS A 116 7.98 -9.49 -19.85
C HIS A 116 8.58 -10.65 -19.06
N LYS A 117 9.92 -10.68 -19.01
CA LYS A 117 10.66 -11.49 -18.04
C LYS A 117 10.65 -10.77 -16.69
N VAL A 118 10.25 -11.48 -15.64
CA VAL A 118 10.16 -10.91 -14.29
C VAL A 118 11.09 -11.65 -13.33
N ILE A 119 11.87 -10.90 -12.56
CA ILE A 119 12.66 -11.42 -11.44
C ILE A 119 12.06 -10.88 -10.16
N VAL A 120 11.68 -11.75 -9.23
CA VAL A 120 11.04 -11.40 -7.97
C VAL A 120 11.99 -11.65 -6.82
N TYR A 121 12.11 -10.67 -5.94
CA TYR A 121 12.77 -10.78 -4.64
C TYR A 121 11.77 -10.51 -3.52
N ASP A 122 11.82 -11.33 -2.47
CA ASP A 122 11.15 -11.09 -1.20
C ASP A 122 12.03 -11.59 -0.05
N ASN A 123 11.87 -11.02 1.14
CA ASN A 123 12.54 -11.48 2.35
C ASN A 123 11.83 -12.68 3.00
N ASP A 124 10.56 -12.93 2.66
CA ASP A 124 9.79 -14.08 3.14
C ASP A 124 9.94 -15.29 2.21
N PRO A 125 10.62 -16.36 2.64
CA PRO A 125 10.83 -17.55 1.82
C PRO A 125 9.52 -18.26 1.41
N ASN A 126 8.43 -18.05 2.16
CA ASN A 126 7.14 -18.66 1.83
C ASN A 126 6.57 -18.11 0.52
N GLN A 127 6.88 -16.85 0.19
CA GLN A 127 6.44 -16.23 -1.06
C GLN A 127 7.03 -16.92 -2.29
N PHE A 128 8.22 -17.52 -2.17
CA PHE A 128 8.87 -18.22 -3.28
C PHE A 128 8.19 -19.53 -3.65
N ARG A 129 7.56 -20.24 -2.69
CA ARG A 129 6.88 -21.51 -2.98
C ARG A 129 5.71 -21.32 -3.95
N ILE A 130 5.03 -20.19 -3.87
CA ILE A 130 3.89 -19.85 -4.73
C ILE A 130 4.37 -19.43 -6.14
N ALA A 131 5.63 -19.04 -6.26
CA ALA A 131 6.17 -18.31 -7.39
C ALA A 131 7.06 -19.16 -8.33
N LYS A 132 7.58 -20.31 -7.87
CA LYS A 132 8.60 -21.08 -8.62
C LYS A 132 8.14 -21.66 -9.97
N ASP A 133 6.85 -21.87 -10.18
CA ASP A 133 6.33 -22.59 -11.35
C ASP A 133 5.67 -21.69 -12.41
N ILE A 134 5.74 -20.36 -12.24
CA ILE A 134 5.10 -19.43 -13.18
C ILE A 134 6.05 -19.13 -14.35
N ARG A 135 5.63 -19.49 -15.57
CA ARG A 135 6.38 -19.22 -16.80
C ARG A 135 6.70 -17.73 -16.95
N GLY A 136 7.95 -17.42 -17.27
CA GLY A 136 8.41 -16.03 -17.47
C GLY A 136 8.82 -15.33 -16.18
N MET A 137 8.70 -16.01 -15.04
CA MET A 137 9.10 -15.50 -13.74
C MET A 137 10.29 -16.27 -13.18
N THR A 138 11.18 -15.58 -12.49
CA THR A 138 12.28 -16.15 -11.70
C THR A 138 12.23 -15.56 -10.31
N VAL A 139 12.52 -16.38 -9.29
CA VAL A 139 12.60 -15.91 -7.90
C VAL A 139 14.05 -15.92 -7.43
N THR A 140 14.42 -14.91 -6.64
CA THR A 140 15.73 -14.82 -6.00
C THR A 140 15.59 -14.36 -4.55
N ASN A 141 16.41 -14.92 -3.67
CA ASN A 141 16.59 -14.44 -2.29
C ASN A 141 17.76 -13.45 -2.17
N GLU A 142 18.38 -13.08 -3.29
CA GLU A 142 19.51 -12.15 -3.35
C GLU A 142 19.09 -10.89 -4.12
N LEU A 143 18.94 -9.78 -3.39
CA LEU A 143 18.59 -8.48 -3.99
C LEU A 143 19.65 -8.04 -5.01
N SER A 144 20.93 -8.30 -4.73
CA SER A 144 22.05 -8.02 -5.64
C SER A 144 21.89 -8.70 -7.00
N ALA A 145 21.46 -9.96 -7.04
CA ALA A 145 21.23 -10.70 -8.28
C ALA A 145 20.07 -10.09 -9.11
N LEU A 146 19.01 -9.64 -8.45
CA LEU A 146 17.91 -8.91 -9.09
C LEU A 146 18.41 -7.58 -9.66
N VAL A 147 19.12 -6.79 -8.85
CA VAL A 147 19.64 -5.48 -9.26
C VAL A 147 20.60 -5.63 -10.44
N ALA A 148 21.49 -6.63 -10.45
CA ALA A 148 22.42 -6.88 -11.55
C ALA A 148 21.71 -7.17 -12.88
N SER A 149 20.59 -7.89 -12.83
CA SER A 149 19.90 -8.43 -14.01
C SER A 149 18.81 -7.51 -14.58
N ALA A 150 18.11 -6.76 -13.72
CA ALA A 150 16.92 -5.99 -14.11
C ALA A 150 17.25 -4.66 -14.80
N ASP A 151 16.43 -4.27 -15.76
CA ASP A 151 16.44 -2.96 -16.43
C ASP A 151 15.47 -1.99 -15.73
N TYR A 152 14.30 -2.50 -15.35
CA TYR A 152 13.32 -1.78 -14.52
C TYR A 152 13.18 -2.46 -13.17
N ILE A 153 13.16 -1.70 -12.08
CA ILE A 153 12.99 -2.24 -10.72
C ILE A 153 11.80 -1.57 -10.05
N PHE A 154 10.79 -2.37 -9.72
CA PHE A 154 9.58 -1.94 -9.04
C PHE A 154 9.70 -2.21 -7.53
N GLY A 155 9.75 -1.14 -6.74
CA GLY A 155 9.74 -1.19 -5.27
C GLY A 155 8.32 -1.35 -4.74
N CYS A 156 8.04 -2.47 -4.10
CA CYS A 156 6.73 -2.87 -3.59
C CYS A 156 6.77 -3.31 -2.12
N THR A 157 7.84 -2.97 -1.38
CA THR A 157 8.08 -3.49 -0.03
C THR A 157 7.40 -2.68 1.07
N GLY A 158 7.08 -1.43 0.77
CA GLY A 158 6.90 -0.40 1.78
C GLY A 158 8.13 -0.36 2.69
N ARG A 159 9.36 -0.27 2.19
CA ARG A 159 10.62 -0.01 2.94
C ARG A 159 11.69 0.52 1.99
N ASP A 160 12.73 1.17 2.51
CA ASP A 160 13.88 1.52 1.67
C ASP A 160 14.67 0.26 1.29
N ILE A 161 14.71 -0.06 -0.01
CA ILE A 161 15.41 -1.22 -0.56
C ILE A 161 16.87 -0.90 -0.93
N THR A 162 17.26 0.37 -0.83
CA THR A 162 18.57 0.89 -1.23
C THR A 162 19.52 1.12 -0.04
N THR A 163 19.16 0.61 1.14
CA THR A 163 20.00 0.68 2.35
C THR A 163 21.33 -0.06 2.20
N SER A 164 21.33 -1.21 1.52
CA SER A 164 22.55 -1.87 1.04
C SER A 164 22.89 -1.36 -0.36
N ILE A 165 23.55 -0.21 -0.40
CA ILE A 165 23.69 0.58 -1.63
C ILE A 165 24.62 -0.06 -2.66
N ASP A 166 25.55 -0.93 -2.25
CA ASP A 166 26.64 -1.42 -3.12
C ASP A 166 26.14 -2.07 -4.41
N SER A 167 25.02 -2.80 -4.35
CA SER A 167 24.40 -3.41 -5.54
C SER A 167 23.98 -2.37 -6.58
N PHE A 168 23.54 -1.20 -6.13
CA PHE A 168 23.16 -0.08 -6.99
C PHE A 168 24.40 0.73 -7.41
N ARG A 169 25.32 1.02 -6.48
CA ARG A 169 26.56 1.77 -6.75
C ARG A 169 27.47 1.10 -7.76
N LEU A 170 27.57 -0.23 -7.73
CA LEU A 170 28.46 -1.00 -8.58
C LEU A 170 27.79 -1.45 -9.88
N SER A 171 26.60 -0.94 -10.18
CA SER A 171 25.91 -1.36 -11.40
C SER A 171 26.53 -0.73 -12.64
N SER A 172 26.93 -1.55 -13.62
CA SER A 172 27.46 -1.09 -14.90
C SER A 172 26.39 -0.80 -15.96
N LYS A 173 25.11 -1.08 -15.66
CA LYS A 173 23.99 -0.93 -16.60
C LYS A 173 23.08 0.22 -16.20
N ASN A 174 22.46 0.84 -17.20
CA ASN A 174 21.39 1.80 -16.96
C ASN A 174 20.16 1.09 -16.38
N LYS A 175 19.50 1.74 -15.41
CA LYS A 175 18.32 1.20 -14.74
C LYS A 175 17.30 2.27 -14.47
N THR A 176 16.05 1.86 -14.38
CA THR A 176 14.96 2.73 -13.94
C THR A 176 14.29 2.15 -12.70
N LEU A 177 14.25 2.92 -11.60
CA LEU A 177 13.60 2.55 -10.35
C LEU A 177 12.22 3.20 -10.25
N ILE A 178 11.24 2.40 -9.84
CA ILE A 178 9.82 2.73 -9.89
C ILE A 178 9.19 2.39 -8.53
N SER A 179 8.72 3.40 -7.80
CA SER A 179 8.03 3.16 -6.52
C SER A 179 6.57 2.82 -6.80
N CYS A 180 6.11 1.70 -6.23
CA CYS A 180 4.71 1.27 -6.28
C CYS A 180 4.07 1.27 -4.89
N SER A 181 4.74 1.90 -3.91
CA SER A 181 4.30 1.93 -2.52
C SER A 181 3.28 3.06 -2.27
N SER A 182 3.05 3.42 -1.01
CA SER A 182 2.18 4.55 -0.62
C SER A 182 2.93 5.84 -0.31
N GLU A 183 4.27 5.80 -0.25
CA GLU A 183 5.15 6.93 0.10
C GLU A 183 6.45 6.91 -0.74
N ASP A 184 7.31 7.92 -0.56
CA ASP A 184 8.58 8.19 -1.27
C ASP A 184 9.83 7.58 -0.62
N ILE A 185 9.69 6.39 -0.04
CA ILE A 185 10.73 5.80 0.83
C ILE A 185 11.44 4.58 0.21
N GLU A 186 10.91 3.98 -0.86
CA GLU A 186 11.51 2.77 -1.46
C GLU A 186 12.98 2.96 -1.87
N PHE A 187 13.37 4.18 -2.24
CA PHE A 187 14.70 4.50 -2.75
C PHE A 187 15.36 5.68 -2.01
N SER A 188 14.95 5.97 -0.77
CA SER A 188 15.36 7.19 -0.06
C SER A 188 16.88 7.33 0.09
N SER A 189 17.58 6.24 0.42
CA SER A 189 19.04 6.25 0.60
C SER A 189 19.76 6.59 -0.71
N LEU A 190 19.32 6.01 -1.84
CA LEU A 190 19.89 6.29 -3.15
C LEU A 190 19.58 7.73 -3.62
N ILE A 191 18.38 8.23 -3.38
CA ILE A 191 18.01 9.64 -3.66
C ILE A 191 18.93 10.60 -2.89
N TRP A 192 19.19 10.32 -1.62
CA TRP A 192 20.08 11.13 -0.81
C TRP A 192 21.53 11.14 -1.32
N LEU A 193 22.01 10.02 -1.85
CA LEU A 193 23.32 9.95 -2.51
C LEU A 193 23.35 10.67 -3.86
N ALA A 194 22.31 10.52 -4.67
CA ALA A 194 22.16 11.26 -5.93
C ALA A 194 22.18 12.78 -5.68
N ALA A 195 21.46 13.24 -4.66
CA ALA A 195 21.45 14.63 -4.25
C ALA A 195 22.86 15.14 -3.90
N GLN A 196 23.72 14.31 -3.31
CA GLN A 196 25.12 14.68 -3.03
C GLN A 196 25.99 14.74 -4.27
N GLN A 197 25.81 13.83 -5.24
CA GLN A 197 26.50 13.89 -6.54
C GLN A 197 26.16 15.16 -7.31
N GLN A 198 24.94 15.65 -7.16
CA GLN A 198 24.42 16.84 -7.85
C GLN A 198 24.70 18.17 -7.11
N ARG A 199 25.45 18.19 -5.98
CA ARG A 199 25.81 19.42 -5.23
C ARG A 199 26.82 20.33 -5.95
N ASN A 200 26.59 20.59 -7.23
CA ASN A 200 27.09 21.73 -8.01
C ASN A 200 26.05 22.88 -8.10
N GLY A 201 25.23 23.08 -7.07
CA GLY A 201 24.54 24.35 -6.84
C GLY A 201 23.15 24.57 -7.47
N LYS A 202 22.47 23.53 -7.97
CA LYS A 202 21.04 23.63 -8.34
C LYS A 202 20.24 22.52 -7.68
N ALA A 203 19.51 22.88 -6.61
CA ALA A 203 18.50 21.99 -6.06
C ALA A 203 17.41 21.75 -7.12
N ALA A 204 17.02 20.50 -7.34
CA ALA A 204 15.82 20.20 -8.11
C ALA A 204 14.62 20.83 -7.41
N ILE A 205 14.01 21.84 -8.05
CA ILE A 205 12.88 22.61 -7.49
C ILE A 205 11.60 21.77 -7.43
N ASN A 206 11.52 20.69 -8.23
CA ASN A 206 10.35 19.82 -8.31
C ASN A 206 10.61 18.49 -7.56
N PRO A 207 9.93 18.21 -6.43
CA PRO A 207 10.09 16.95 -5.69
C PRO A 207 9.58 15.73 -6.47
N LEU A 208 8.78 15.94 -7.52
CA LEU A 208 8.29 14.89 -8.42
C LEU A 208 9.09 14.81 -9.73
N ALA A 209 10.21 15.51 -9.85
CA ALA A 209 11.12 15.30 -10.97
C ALA A 209 11.90 14.00 -10.80
N ASP A 210 12.30 13.39 -11.91
CA ASP A 210 13.17 12.23 -11.85
C ASP A 210 14.53 12.59 -11.24
N VAL A 211 15.11 11.64 -10.53
CA VAL A 211 16.43 11.77 -9.90
C VAL A 211 17.39 10.82 -10.60
N GLU A 212 18.54 11.33 -11.03
CA GLU A 212 19.58 10.52 -11.66
C GLU A 212 20.74 10.33 -10.69
N TYR A 213 21.12 9.06 -10.50
CA TYR A 213 22.32 8.65 -9.79
C TYR A 213 23.31 8.05 -10.79
N HIS A 214 24.54 8.57 -10.84
CA HIS A 214 25.60 8.00 -11.66
C HIS A 214 26.39 6.97 -10.85
N THR A 215 26.53 5.76 -11.38
CA THR A 215 27.16 4.66 -10.65
C THR A 215 28.68 4.72 -10.75
N ASP A 216 29.36 4.04 -9.84
CA ASP A 216 30.83 4.00 -9.79
C ASP A 216 31.41 3.22 -10.98
N MET A 217 30.57 2.42 -11.67
CA MET A 217 30.92 1.59 -12.83
C MET A 217 30.40 2.17 -14.16
N GLY A 218 30.00 3.44 -14.20
CA GLY A 218 29.63 4.16 -15.43
C GLY A 218 28.20 3.94 -15.93
N GLY A 219 27.35 3.27 -15.16
CA GLY A 219 25.91 3.19 -15.40
C GLY A 219 25.15 4.41 -14.87
N THR A 220 23.90 4.57 -15.28
CA THR A 220 22.99 5.59 -14.73
C THR A 220 21.71 4.96 -14.20
N ILE A 221 21.38 5.27 -12.94
CA ILE A 221 20.14 4.85 -12.31
C ILE A 221 19.19 6.04 -12.28
N ARG A 222 18.09 5.94 -13.05
CA ARG A 222 17.01 6.91 -13.07
C ARG A 222 15.94 6.48 -12.06
N ILE A 223 15.64 7.33 -11.09
CA ILE A 223 14.59 7.12 -10.11
C ILE A 223 13.41 7.98 -10.53
N LEU A 224 12.30 7.34 -10.91
CA LEU A 224 11.16 8.09 -11.42
C LEU A 224 10.49 8.90 -10.30
N LYS A 225 10.05 10.10 -10.65
CA LYS A 225 9.23 10.98 -9.81
C LYS A 225 9.77 11.21 -8.40
N GLY A 226 11.08 11.37 -8.26
CA GLY A 226 11.71 11.55 -6.95
C GLY A 226 11.49 10.38 -5.99
N GLY A 227 11.18 9.19 -6.51
CA GLY A 227 10.81 8.02 -5.70
C GLY A 227 9.36 8.02 -5.20
N PHE A 228 8.55 9.03 -5.53
CA PHE A 228 7.13 9.08 -5.20
C PHE A 228 6.36 7.99 -5.98
N PRO A 229 5.24 7.44 -5.45
CA PRO A 229 4.53 6.36 -6.13
C PRO A 229 4.11 6.70 -7.56
N ALA A 230 4.41 5.80 -8.49
CA ALA A 230 4.42 6.08 -9.92
C ALA A 230 3.04 6.46 -10.50
N ASN A 231 1.95 6.01 -9.88
CA ASN A 231 0.59 6.34 -10.31
C ASN A 231 0.12 7.74 -9.86
N PHE A 232 0.87 8.45 -9.01
CA PHE A 232 0.58 9.83 -8.65
C PHE A 232 1.33 10.76 -9.60
N ASP A 233 0.59 11.45 -10.48
CA ASP A 233 1.14 12.30 -11.54
C ASP A 233 0.58 13.73 -11.53
N GLY A 234 -0.15 14.10 -10.47
CA GLY A 234 -0.80 15.40 -10.38
C GLY A 234 -2.10 15.52 -11.19
N SER A 235 -2.58 14.47 -11.87
CA SER A 235 -3.81 14.52 -12.66
C SER A 235 -5.10 14.56 -11.82
N GLY A 236 -5.00 14.63 -10.49
CA GLY A 236 -6.13 14.55 -9.55
C GLY A 236 -6.63 13.13 -9.25
N GLU A 237 -6.27 12.14 -10.08
CA GLU A 237 -6.69 10.74 -9.93
C GLU A 237 -5.48 9.79 -10.06
N SER A 238 -5.10 9.15 -8.96
CA SER A 238 -4.04 8.14 -8.96
C SER A 238 -4.51 6.75 -9.40
N VAL A 239 -5.83 6.53 -9.39
CA VAL A 239 -6.56 5.35 -9.85
C VAL A 239 -7.93 5.87 -10.33
N PRO A 240 -8.54 5.30 -11.40
CA PRO A 240 -9.85 5.75 -11.88
C PRO A 240 -10.89 5.83 -10.75
N ALA A 241 -11.74 6.86 -10.78
CA ALA A 241 -12.71 7.11 -9.71
C ALA A 241 -13.57 5.88 -9.36
N ASN A 242 -14.09 5.18 -10.37
CA ASN A 242 -14.93 3.97 -10.20
C ASN A 242 -14.19 2.83 -9.49
N ASP A 243 -12.88 2.75 -9.66
CA ASP A 243 -12.04 1.67 -9.17
C ASP A 243 -11.64 1.95 -7.71
N ILE A 244 -11.23 3.19 -7.41
CA ILE A 244 -10.84 3.60 -6.06
C ILE A 244 -12.02 3.72 -5.08
N GLN A 245 -13.28 3.68 -5.57
CA GLN A 245 -14.45 3.67 -4.69
C GLN A 245 -14.43 2.51 -3.70
N LEU A 246 -13.91 1.35 -4.08
CA LEU A 246 -13.75 0.22 -3.17
C LEU A 246 -12.97 0.64 -1.92
N THR A 247 -11.79 1.25 -2.10
CA THR A 247 -10.92 1.69 -1.00
C THR A 247 -11.58 2.77 -0.15
N ARG A 248 -12.29 3.71 -0.77
CA ARG A 248 -13.02 4.77 -0.07
C ARG A 248 -14.14 4.19 0.79
N ALA A 249 -14.91 3.25 0.24
CA ALA A 249 -15.97 2.55 0.94
C ALA A 249 -15.44 1.69 2.10
N LEU A 250 -14.30 1.00 1.93
CA LEU A 250 -13.65 0.25 3.01
C LEU A 250 -13.17 1.19 4.15
N GLY A 251 -12.64 2.37 3.81
CA GLY A 251 -12.31 3.41 4.78
C GLY A 251 -13.54 3.89 5.56
N LEU A 252 -14.66 4.13 4.87
CA LEU A 252 -15.94 4.46 5.51
C LEU A 252 -16.44 3.31 6.40
N GLY A 253 -16.30 2.06 5.96
CA GLY A 253 -16.62 0.88 6.75
C GLY A 253 -15.83 0.84 8.07
N GLY A 254 -14.53 1.17 8.03
CA GLY A 254 -13.70 1.30 9.22
C GLY A 254 -14.19 2.40 10.17
N VAL A 255 -14.64 3.54 9.62
CA VAL A 255 -15.23 4.63 10.41
C VAL A 255 -16.53 4.19 11.10
N LEU A 256 -17.42 3.48 10.38
CA LEU A 256 -18.67 2.98 10.94
C LEU A 256 -18.43 1.91 12.02
N GLN A 257 -17.45 1.03 11.83
CA GLN A 257 -17.04 0.05 12.83
C GLN A 257 -16.45 0.74 14.07
N ALA A 258 -15.61 1.76 13.91
CA ALA A 258 -15.09 2.55 15.03
C ALA A 258 -16.21 3.22 15.84
N ALA A 259 -17.24 3.76 15.16
CA ALA A 259 -18.42 4.32 15.83
C ALA A 259 -19.13 3.29 16.73
N ARG A 260 -19.09 2.00 16.37
CA ARG A 260 -19.61 0.91 17.20
C ARG A 260 -18.67 0.54 18.34
N PHE A 261 -17.35 0.60 18.13
CA PHE A 261 -16.38 0.34 19.18
C PHE A 261 -16.54 1.31 20.36
N PHE A 262 -16.89 2.58 20.14
CA PHE A 262 -17.17 3.53 21.24
C PHE A 262 -18.31 3.08 22.17
N GLN A 263 -19.24 2.25 21.66
CA GLN A 263 -20.37 1.69 22.41
C GLN A 263 -20.00 0.38 23.14
N ARG A 264 -18.78 -0.14 22.95
CA ARG A 264 -18.26 -1.38 23.54
C ARG A 264 -17.11 -1.08 24.51
N PRO A 265 -17.38 -0.95 25.83
CA PRO A 265 -16.36 -0.66 26.84
C PRO A 265 -15.20 -1.68 26.88
N ASP A 266 -15.48 -2.92 26.55
CA ASP A 266 -14.51 -4.02 26.45
C ASP A 266 -13.50 -3.82 25.31
N ILE A 267 -13.94 -3.23 24.19
CA ILE A 267 -13.06 -2.91 23.05
C ILE A 267 -12.42 -1.54 23.19
N VAL A 268 -13.18 -0.49 23.52
CA VAL A 268 -12.67 0.88 23.49
C VAL A 268 -11.56 1.14 24.50
N ASN A 269 -11.52 0.35 25.58
CA ASN A 269 -10.49 0.42 26.62
C ASN A 269 -9.38 -0.63 26.44
N SER A 270 -9.41 -1.42 25.36
CA SER A 270 -8.36 -2.38 25.03
C SER A 270 -7.50 -1.89 23.87
N SER A 271 -6.25 -2.38 23.86
CA SER A 271 -5.32 -2.14 22.76
C SER A 271 -5.32 -3.35 21.84
N GLY A 272 -5.24 -3.11 20.54
CA GLY A 272 -5.22 -4.19 19.58
C GLY A 272 -5.45 -3.72 18.15
N VAL A 273 -5.02 -4.56 17.21
CA VAL A 273 -5.32 -4.37 15.78
C VAL A 273 -6.49 -5.27 15.43
N TYR A 274 -7.63 -4.66 15.11
CA TYR A 274 -8.87 -5.32 14.76
C TYR A 274 -9.02 -5.38 13.23
N ALA A 275 -9.53 -6.51 12.76
CA ALA A 275 -9.88 -6.67 11.35
C ALA A 275 -11.09 -5.78 11.00
N LEU A 276 -11.12 -5.29 9.76
CA LEU A 276 -12.34 -4.71 9.20
C LEU A 276 -13.40 -5.80 9.09
N ASP A 277 -14.60 -5.53 9.61
CA ASP A 277 -15.71 -6.49 9.69
C ASP A 277 -15.97 -7.20 8.34
N ALA A 278 -16.06 -8.52 8.38
CA ALA A 278 -16.16 -9.34 7.17
C ALA A 278 -17.51 -9.17 6.44
N ASN A 279 -18.60 -8.92 7.17
CA ASN A 279 -19.90 -8.61 6.55
C ASN A 279 -19.90 -7.22 5.89
N MET A 280 -19.23 -6.25 6.52
CA MET A 280 -19.00 -4.93 5.92
C MET A 280 -18.22 -5.05 4.61
N GLN A 281 -17.15 -5.85 4.59
CA GLN A 281 -16.39 -6.11 3.36
C GLN A 281 -17.27 -6.76 2.28
N LYS A 282 -18.03 -7.81 2.62
CA LYS A 282 -18.95 -8.47 1.68
C LYS A 282 -19.98 -7.49 1.08
N LEU A 283 -20.60 -6.66 1.92
CA LEU A 283 -21.57 -5.66 1.47
C LEU A 283 -20.92 -4.66 0.50
N ILE A 284 -19.78 -4.09 0.89
CA ILE A 284 -19.06 -3.10 0.07
C ILE A 284 -18.66 -3.71 -1.28
N VAL A 285 -18.11 -4.93 -1.27
CA VAL A 285 -17.71 -5.63 -2.50
C VAL A 285 -18.91 -5.89 -3.39
N ASN A 286 -20.03 -6.38 -2.83
CA ASN A 286 -21.24 -6.65 -3.60
C ASN A 286 -21.84 -5.40 -4.24
N GLU A 287 -21.86 -4.27 -3.53
CA GLU A 287 -22.34 -3.01 -4.10
C GLU A 287 -21.37 -2.46 -5.16
N TRP A 288 -20.07 -2.54 -4.90
CA TRP A 288 -19.05 -2.06 -5.83
C TRP A 288 -19.04 -2.86 -7.15
N LEU A 289 -19.12 -4.19 -7.07
CA LEU A 289 -19.09 -5.08 -8.24
C LEU A 289 -20.20 -4.82 -9.25
N LYS A 290 -21.35 -4.28 -8.84
CA LYS A 290 -22.45 -3.89 -9.75
C LYS A 290 -22.03 -2.87 -10.81
N TYR A 291 -20.98 -2.10 -10.53
CA TYR A 291 -20.45 -1.05 -11.41
C TYR A 291 -19.11 -1.45 -12.05
N GLN A 292 -18.69 -2.70 -11.90
CA GLN A 292 -17.43 -3.21 -12.46
C GLN A 292 -17.68 -4.04 -13.72
N PRO A 293 -16.76 -4.05 -14.70
CA PRO A 293 -16.84 -4.96 -15.82
C PRO A 293 -16.82 -6.42 -15.35
N SER A 294 -17.75 -7.25 -15.84
CA SER A 294 -17.95 -8.63 -15.39
C SER A 294 -16.75 -9.56 -15.60
N HIS A 295 -15.84 -9.22 -16.51
CA HIS A 295 -14.64 -9.99 -16.83
C HIS A 295 -13.38 -9.52 -16.08
N ARG A 296 -13.48 -8.47 -15.26
CA ARG A 296 -12.32 -7.85 -14.61
C ARG A 296 -11.70 -8.77 -13.55
N PHE A 297 -12.53 -9.50 -12.81
CA PHE A 297 -12.08 -10.44 -11.79
C PHE A 297 -12.55 -11.85 -12.12
N PRO A 298 -11.71 -12.88 -11.88
CA PRO A 298 -12.13 -14.27 -11.99
C PRO A 298 -13.34 -14.58 -11.11
N LYS A 299 -14.24 -15.45 -11.59
CA LYS A 299 -15.48 -15.78 -10.88
C LYS A 299 -15.22 -16.39 -9.51
N ASP A 300 -14.22 -17.26 -9.39
CA ASP A 300 -13.79 -17.87 -8.12
C ASP A 300 -13.36 -16.83 -7.09
N VAL A 301 -12.70 -15.75 -7.52
CA VAL A 301 -12.34 -14.62 -6.64
C VAL A 301 -13.59 -13.88 -6.17
N ILE A 302 -14.58 -13.66 -7.05
CA ILE A 302 -15.84 -13.01 -6.68
C ILE A 302 -16.65 -13.87 -5.71
N ASP A 303 -16.71 -15.18 -5.96
CA ASP A 303 -17.46 -16.16 -5.16
C ASP A 303 -16.88 -16.25 -3.73
N GLN A 304 -15.55 -16.12 -3.57
CA GLN A 304 -14.89 -16.05 -2.26
C GLN A 304 -15.42 -14.92 -1.37
N PHE A 305 -15.79 -13.76 -1.95
CA PHE A 305 -16.37 -12.64 -1.20
C PHE A 305 -17.85 -12.87 -0.81
N GLN A 306 -18.45 -13.99 -1.18
CA GLN A 306 -19.75 -14.40 -0.63
C GLN A 306 -19.61 -15.16 0.70
N ASP A 307 -18.41 -15.67 1.01
CA ASP A 307 -18.10 -16.39 2.24
C ASP A 307 -17.47 -15.46 3.28
N VAL A 308 -18.22 -15.19 4.34
CA VAL A 308 -17.80 -14.31 5.45
C VAL A 308 -16.62 -14.92 6.23
N GLN A 309 -16.60 -16.24 6.41
CA GLN A 309 -15.52 -16.92 7.12
C GLN A 309 -14.23 -16.86 6.30
N TRP A 310 -14.34 -17.01 4.99
CA TRP A 310 -13.21 -16.83 4.09
C TRP A 310 -12.67 -15.40 4.16
N ILE A 311 -13.52 -14.38 4.10
CA ILE A 311 -13.10 -12.97 4.20
C ILE A 311 -12.38 -12.72 5.52
N GLU A 312 -12.90 -13.25 6.63
CA GLU A 312 -12.30 -13.13 7.95
C GLU A 312 -10.91 -13.76 8.01
N ALA A 313 -10.78 -15.01 7.55
CA ALA A 313 -9.51 -15.74 7.52
C ALA A 313 -8.44 -15.08 6.63
N HIS A 314 -8.85 -14.26 5.66
CA HIS A 314 -7.95 -13.55 4.75
C HIS A 314 -7.75 -12.06 5.10
N SER A 315 -8.39 -11.59 6.17
CA SER A 315 -8.23 -10.25 6.71
C SER A 315 -7.22 -10.25 7.88
N GLY A 316 -6.38 -9.21 7.96
CA GLY A 316 -5.43 -9.08 9.06
C GLY A 316 -6.04 -8.39 10.29
N GLY A 317 -5.69 -8.89 11.48
CA GLY A 317 -6.14 -8.37 12.77
C GLY A 317 -7.06 -9.35 13.50
N THR A 318 -7.39 -9.03 14.75
CA THR A 318 -8.36 -9.81 15.54
C THR A 318 -9.77 -9.59 14.97
N PRO A 319 -10.52 -10.65 14.66
CA PRO A 319 -11.90 -10.50 14.23
C PRO A 319 -12.76 -10.06 15.42
N GLU A 320 -13.47 -8.95 15.23
CA GLU A 320 -14.52 -8.51 16.14
C GLU A 320 -15.73 -8.15 15.30
N SER A 321 -16.84 -8.87 15.49
CA SER A 321 -18.08 -8.53 14.80
C SER A 321 -18.50 -7.13 15.22
N GLY A 322 -18.50 -6.21 14.27
CA GLY A 322 -19.02 -4.87 14.51
C GLY A 322 -20.55 -4.86 14.61
N ALA A 323 -21.21 -5.96 14.20
CA ALA A 323 -22.65 -6.06 14.01
C ALA A 323 -23.23 -4.81 13.30
N VAL A 324 -22.43 -4.15 12.45
CA VAL A 324 -22.69 -2.78 11.98
C VAL A 324 -24.01 -2.69 11.22
N PHE A 325 -24.43 -3.81 10.62
CA PHE A 325 -25.70 -3.97 9.90
C PHE A 325 -26.69 -4.93 10.54
N LEU A 326 -26.37 -5.54 11.68
CA LEU A 326 -27.28 -6.47 12.37
C LEU A 326 -28.16 -5.78 13.40
N GLN A 327 -27.88 -4.53 13.78
CA GLN A 327 -28.79 -3.74 14.60
C GLN A 327 -28.95 -2.31 14.07
N PRO A 328 -30.19 -1.79 13.95
CA PRO A 328 -30.46 -0.45 13.44
C PRO A 328 -29.68 0.59 14.27
N THR A 329 -28.77 1.31 13.60
CA THR A 329 -28.03 2.41 14.21
C THR A 329 -28.99 3.59 14.42
N PRO A 330 -29.10 4.18 15.63
CA PRO A 330 -29.95 5.35 15.85
C PRO A 330 -29.40 6.65 15.26
N TYR A 331 -28.19 6.63 14.68
CA TYR A 331 -27.52 7.83 14.17
C TYR A 331 -27.81 8.05 12.68
N ARG A 332 -28.46 9.17 12.38
CA ARG A 332 -28.38 9.81 11.05
C ARG A 332 -26.97 10.40 10.92
N ALA A 333 -26.10 9.78 10.13
CA ALA A 333 -24.90 10.44 9.65
C ALA A 333 -25.33 11.56 8.68
N VAL A 334 -25.24 12.82 9.11
CA VAL A 334 -25.36 13.96 8.22
C VAL A 334 -23.96 14.23 7.68
N PHE A 335 -23.76 13.93 6.40
CA PHE A 335 -22.56 14.34 5.68
C PHE A 335 -22.78 15.79 5.21
N VAL A 336 -21.92 16.69 5.67
CA VAL A 336 -21.73 18.03 5.08
C VAL A 336 -20.50 17.95 4.20
#